data_AF-A0A1M6U6G5-F1
#
_entry.id   AF-A0A1M6U6G5-F1
#
_cell.length_a   1.000
_cell.length_b   1.000
_cell.length_c   1.000
_cell.angle_alpha   90.00
_cell.angle_beta   90.00
_cell.angle_gamma   90.00
#
_symmetry.space_group_name_H-M   'P 1'
#
loop_
_entity.id
_entity.type
_entity.pdbx_description
1 polymer ?
#
loop_
_entity_poly.entity_id
_entity_poly.type
_entity_poly.pdbx_seq_one_letter_code
_entity_poly.pdbx_strand_id
1 'polypeptide(L)'
;MRVRHLIVLSLLPLAACSAPVASTPVLPAAAPVPTTTAAPGPETVRVDHVDDGDTFTLTDGRKVRVLGIDSCEGDTGPGRTATADATALLEGATVTIRPEPGVDRDRYGRLLRYVTLPDGRDFAVLMVARPHTGVYEGGDASVAYVVGLRAADDGPRTCTDAPTAAPRATPAPRATPAPRATPAPRVQPPRTTAPKPAAAAAPPKPSSSPATRSPQTAAAKPQPLVGSGCHPSYDPCLPNGPDLDCKDIGHPVRVIGPDSYRLDADKDGIGCE
;
A
#
# COMPACT_ATOMS: atom_id res chain seq x y z
N MET A 1 112.79 -45.34 -12.71
CA MET A 1 112.95 -44.00 -12.11
C MET A 1 111.57 -43.39 -11.88
N ARG A 2 111.34 -42.92 -10.66
CA ARG A 2 110.17 -42.12 -10.22
C ARG A 2 109.93 -40.95 -11.18
N VAL A 3 108.69 -40.61 -11.54
CA VAL A 3 108.03 -39.30 -11.33
C VAL A 3 106.51 -39.47 -11.52
N ARG A 4 105.76 -38.81 -10.63
CA ARG A 4 104.34 -38.95 -10.31
C ARG A 4 103.41 -38.39 -11.39
N HIS A 5 102.32 -39.11 -11.68
CA HIS A 5 101.13 -38.56 -12.33
C HIS A 5 100.43 -37.58 -11.38
N LEU A 6 100.33 -36.32 -11.78
CA LEU A 6 99.45 -35.32 -11.18
C LEU A 6 98.21 -35.23 -12.09
N ILE A 7 97.16 -35.99 -11.75
CA ILE A 7 95.83 -35.78 -12.30
C ILE A 7 95.18 -34.70 -11.43
N VAL A 8 95.02 -33.52 -12.01
CA VAL A 8 94.27 -32.41 -11.41
C VAL A 8 92.79 -32.72 -11.57
N LEU A 9 92.15 -33.22 -10.50
CA LEU A 9 90.71 -33.45 -10.45
C LEU A 9 90.01 -32.11 -10.19
N SER A 10 89.52 -31.50 -11.26
CA SER A 10 88.69 -30.29 -11.26
C SER A 10 87.32 -30.59 -10.62
N LEU A 11 87.10 -30.11 -9.40
CA LEU A 11 85.77 -30.04 -8.77
C LEU A 11 84.94 -28.94 -9.46
N LEU A 12 83.90 -29.35 -10.21
CA LEU A 12 82.83 -28.45 -10.62
C LEU A 12 81.86 -28.23 -9.44
N PRO A 13 81.43 -26.98 -9.17
CA PRO A 13 80.40 -26.72 -8.17
C PRO A 13 79.02 -27.16 -8.66
N LEU A 14 78.27 -27.88 -7.80
CA LEU A 14 76.84 -28.14 -8.00
C LEU A 14 76.07 -26.81 -7.92
N ALA A 15 75.50 -26.39 -9.04
CA ALA A 15 74.50 -25.33 -9.08
C ALA A 15 73.19 -25.85 -8.46
N ALA A 16 72.81 -25.28 -7.32
CA ALA A 16 71.51 -25.52 -6.72
C ALA A 16 70.42 -24.81 -7.55
N CYS A 17 69.52 -25.57 -8.16
CA CYS A 17 68.30 -25.03 -8.76
C CYS A 17 67.33 -24.59 -7.66
N SER A 18 67.22 -23.29 -7.42
CA SER A 18 66.08 -22.71 -6.69
C SER A 18 64.88 -22.60 -7.64
N ALA A 19 63.83 -23.36 -7.38
CA ALA A 19 62.55 -23.20 -8.07
C ALA A 19 61.79 -21.98 -7.51
N PRO A 20 61.15 -21.15 -8.37
CA PRO A 20 60.35 -20.04 -7.90
C PRO A 20 58.99 -20.55 -7.37
N VAL A 21 58.60 -20.10 -6.18
CA VAL A 21 57.28 -20.34 -5.62
C VAL A 21 56.30 -19.41 -6.32
N ALA A 22 55.37 -19.96 -7.11
CA ALA A 22 54.32 -19.18 -7.75
C ALA A 22 53.30 -18.71 -6.71
N SER A 23 53.21 -17.41 -6.49
CA SER A 23 52.15 -16.79 -5.69
C SER A 23 50.83 -16.87 -6.45
N THR A 24 49.87 -17.62 -5.90
CA THR A 24 48.48 -17.63 -6.38
C THR A 24 47.85 -16.26 -6.14
N PRO A 25 47.30 -15.58 -7.16
CA PRO A 25 46.54 -14.36 -6.95
C PRO A 25 45.24 -14.72 -6.22
N VAL A 26 45.07 -14.19 -5.01
CA VAL A 26 43.80 -14.23 -4.29
C VAL A 26 42.86 -13.26 -4.98
N LEU A 27 41.79 -13.77 -5.59
CA LEU A 27 40.72 -12.95 -6.16
C LEU A 27 40.06 -12.13 -5.04
N PRO A 28 39.84 -10.83 -5.22
CA PRO A 28 39.12 -10.03 -4.24
C PRO A 28 37.70 -10.57 -4.09
N ALA A 29 37.25 -10.70 -2.84
CA ALA A 29 35.85 -11.01 -2.55
C ALA A 29 34.95 -9.97 -3.22
N ALA A 30 33.96 -10.44 -3.97
CA ALA A 30 32.96 -9.58 -4.60
C ALA A 30 32.33 -8.67 -3.55
N ALA A 31 32.37 -7.36 -3.80
CA ALA A 31 31.66 -6.39 -2.97
C ALA A 31 30.16 -6.74 -2.93
N PRO A 32 29.47 -6.56 -1.80
CA PRO A 32 28.03 -6.74 -1.76
C PRO A 32 27.39 -5.80 -2.77
N VAL A 33 26.63 -6.35 -3.71
CA VAL A 33 25.78 -5.56 -4.61
C VAL A 33 24.83 -4.73 -3.73
N PRO A 34 24.65 -3.43 -3.99
CA PRO A 34 23.64 -2.66 -3.27
C PRO A 34 22.29 -3.31 -3.56
N THR A 35 21.62 -3.80 -2.52
CA THR A 35 20.23 -4.19 -2.59
C THR A 35 19.44 -2.94 -2.96
N THR A 36 19.00 -2.84 -4.22
CA THR A 36 17.98 -1.88 -4.62
C THR A 36 16.81 -2.02 -3.66
N THR A 37 16.59 -1.01 -2.82
CA THR A 37 15.42 -0.92 -1.95
C THR A 37 14.19 -1.05 -2.84
N ALA A 38 13.47 -2.17 -2.70
CA ALA A 38 12.19 -2.35 -3.36
C ALA A 38 11.29 -1.16 -3.02
N ALA A 39 10.57 -0.64 -4.02
CA ALA A 39 9.57 0.40 -3.79
C ALA A 39 8.63 -0.03 -2.66
N PRO A 40 8.24 0.89 -1.76
CA PRO A 40 7.41 0.53 -0.63
C PRO A 40 6.11 -0.13 -1.11
N GLY A 41 5.90 -1.37 -0.70
CA GLY A 41 4.68 -2.11 -0.98
C GLY A 41 3.52 -1.66 -0.09
N PRO A 42 2.34 -2.31 -0.20
CA PRO A 42 1.28 -2.12 0.77
C PRO A 42 1.75 -2.52 2.17
N GLU A 43 1.39 -1.73 3.16
CA GLU A 43 1.67 -1.98 4.58
C GLU A 43 0.39 -1.93 5.41
N THR A 44 0.33 -2.73 6.47
CA THR A 44 -0.80 -2.75 7.40
C THR A 44 -0.40 -2.07 8.70
N VAL A 45 -1.15 -1.05 9.11
CA VAL A 45 -0.80 -0.17 10.23
C VAL A 45 -2.06 0.31 10.94
N ARG A 46 -1.93 0.61 12.24
CA ARG A 46 -3.05 1.11 13.05
C ARG A 46 -3.14 2.63 12.94
N VAL A 47 -4.37 3.12 12.80
CA VAL A 47 -4.70 4.54 12.89
C VAL A 47 -4.73 4.95 14.36
N ASP A 48 -4.03 6.04 14.68
CA ASP A 48 -4.03 6.64 16.02
C ASP A 48 -5.16 7.66 16.16
N HIS A 49 -5.22 8.61 15.22
CA HIS A 49 -6.14 9.74 15.26
C HIS A 49 -6.53 10.17 13.84
N VAL A 50 -7.74 10.70 13.67
CA VAL A 50 -8.23 11.30 12.43
C VAL A 50 -8.17 12.81 12.54
N ASP A 51 -7.38 13.45 11.65
CA ASP A 51 -7.18 14.90 11.66
C ASP A 51 -8.38 15.62 11.00
N ASP A 52 -8.83 15.11 9.84
CA ASP A 52 -10.00 15.59 9.09
C ASP A 52 -10.57 14.48 8.16
N GLY A 53 -11.47 14.83 7.25
CA GLY A 53 -12.16 13.86 6.37
C GLY A 53 -11.26 13.12 5.36
N ASP A 54 -10.05 13.62 5.08
CA ASP A 54 -9.12 13.00 4.13
C ASP A 54 -7.68 12.84 4.66
N THR A 55 -7.44 13.24 5.91
CA THR A 55 -6.14 13.19 6.57
C THR A 55 -6.23 12.51 7.95
N PHE A 56 -5.29 11.60 8.23
CA PHE A 56 -5.19 10.93 9.53
C PHE A 56 -3.74 10.65 9.93
N THR A 57 -3.54 10.34 11.21
CA THR A 57 -2.24 10.03 11.81
C THR A 57 -2.18 8.57 12.26
N LEU A 58 -1.08 7.90 11.94
CA LEU A 58 -0.80 6.52 12.30
C LEU A 58 -0.17 6.41 13.70
N THR A 59 -0.21 5.22 14.31
CA THR A 59 0.39 4.98 15.64
C THR A 59 1.91 5.18 15.69
N ASP A 60 2.58 5.24 14.55
CA ASP A 60 4.01 5.56 14.45
C ASP A 60 4.30 7.05 14.16
N GLY A 61 3.25 7.89 14.21
CA GLY A 61 3.33 9.34 14.05
C GLY A 61 3.35 9.82 12.59
N ARG A 62 3.36 8.91 11.61
CA ARG A 62 3.26 9.29 10.19
C ARG A 62 1.84 9.80 9.89
N LYS A 63 1.75 10.91 9.16
CA LYS A 63 0.49 11.44 8.64
C LYS A 63 0.22 10.90 7.25
N VAL A 64 -1.03 10.60 6.94
CA VAL A 64 -1.51 10.09 5.65
C VAL A 64 -2.56 11.06 5.10
N ARG A 65 -2.38 11.49 3.85
CA ARG A 65 -3.38 12.15 3.01
C ARG A 65 -3.92 11.10 2.04
N VAL A 66 -5.22 10.85 2.09
CA VAL A 66 -5.87 9.84 1.25
C VAL A 66 -5.85 10.32 -0.20
N LEU A 67 -5.40 9.47 -1.12
CA LEU A 67 -5.33 9.78 -2.55
C LEU A 67 -6.74 9.83 -3.17
N GLY A 68 -6.95 10.76 -4.09
CA GLY A 68 -8.13 10.80 -4.98
C GLY A 68 -9.38 11.46 -4.39
N ILE A 69 -9.37 11.91 -3.14
CA ILE A 69 -10.52 12.57 -2.50
C ILE A 69 -10.16 13.94 -1.92
N ASP A 70 -11.15 14.81 -1.79
CA ASP A 70 -11.04 16.11 -1.11
C ASP A 70 -12.27 16.32 -0.22
N SER A 71 -12.06 16.31 1.09
CA SER A 71 -13.13 16.53 2.07
C SER A 71 -13.33 18.01 2.36
N CYS A 72 -14.52 18.39 2.82
CA CYS A 72 -14.77 19.74 3.30
C CYS A 72 -13.88 20.08 4.51
N GLU A 73 -13.45 21.34 4.59
CA GLU A 73 -12.58 21.85 5.65
C GLU A 73 -13.23 21.70 7.03
N GLY A 74 -12.48 21.20 8.01
CA GLY A 74 -12.98 20.75 9.31
C GLY A 74 -13.66 21.82 10.19
N ASP A 75 -13.49 23.11 9.88
CA ASP A 75 -14.13 24.22 10.59
C ASP A 75 -15.56 24.53 10.10
N THR A 76 -15.97 23.95 8.97
CA THR A 76 -17.35 24.02 8.43
C THR A 76 -18.26 22.95 9.04
N GLY A 77 -19.59 23.11 8.96
CA GLY A 77 -20.53 22.04 9.33
C GLY A 77 -20.30 20.75 8.55
N PRO A 78 -20.28 20.78 7.20
CA PRO A 78 -19.94 19.62 6.37
C PRO A 78 -18.58 19.00 6.68
N GLY A 79 -17.54 19.80 6.96
CA GLY A 79 -16.22 19.25 7.29
C GLY A 79 -16.15 18.58 8.66
N ARG A 80 -16.91 19.07 9.66
CA ARG A 80 -17.11 18.32 10.91
C ARG A 80 -17.82 17.00 10.68
N THR A 81 -18.80 16.96 9.78
CA THR A 81 -19.44 15.69 9.39
C THR A 81 -18.46 14.76 8.69
N ALA A 82 -17.66 15.27 7.74
CA ALA A 82 -16.61 14.50 7.07
C ALA A 82 -15.61 13.89 8.07
N THR A 83 -15.17 14.70 9.04
CA THR A 83 -14.26 14.27 10.10
C THR A 83 -14.91 13.19 10.96
N ALA A 84 -16.16 13.38 11.39
CA ALA A 84 -16.87 12.38 12.19
C ALA A 84 -17.07 11.05 11.45
N ASP A 85 -17.36 11.10 10.15
CA ASP A 85 -17.50 9.92 9.31
C ASP A 85 -16.17 9.20 9.08
N ALA A 86 -15.09 9.95 8.86
CA ALA A 86 -13.74 9.40 8.81
C ALA A 86 -13.33 8.77 10.14
N THR A 87 -13.57 9.44 11.26
CA THR A 87 -13.35 8.92 12.62
C THR A 87 -14.07 7.60 12.84
N ALA A 88 -15.34 7.50 12.46
CA ALA A 88 -16.12 6.28 12.63
C ALA A 88 -15.60 5.08 11.83
N LEU A 89 -14.92 5.33 10.71
CA LEU A 89 -14.36 4.29 9.83
C LEU A 89 -12.90 3.94 10.17
N LEU A 90 -12.10 4.93 10.57
CA LEU A 90 -10.64 4.81 10.65
C LEU A 90 -10.12 4.76 12.09
N GLU A 91 -10.68 5.52 13.03
CA GLU A 91 -10.00 5.73 14.32
C GLU A 91 -9.85 4.41 15.10
N GLY A 92 -8.60 4.07 15.43
CA GLY A 92 -8.24 2.83 16.07
C GLY A 92 -8.30 1.57 15.21
N ALA A 93 -8.70 1.67 13.93
CA ALA A 93 -8.71 0.57 12.99
C ALA A 93 -7.30 0.23 12.49
N THR A 94 -7.11 -1.03 12.11
CA THR A 94 -5.89 -1.51 11.43
C THR A 94 -6.14 -1.53 9.93
N VAL A 95 -5.62 -0.54 9.22
CA VAL A 95 -5.85 -0.33 7.80
C VAL A 95 -4.67 -0.82 6.97
N THR A 96 -4.92 -1.13 5.70
CA THR A 96 -3.85 -1.34 4.72
C THR A 96 -3.69 -0.06 3.91
N ILE A 97 -2.47 0.49 3.91
CA ILE A 97 -2.12 1.66 3.13
C ILE A 97 -1.17 1.27 2.00
N ARG A 98 -1.39 1.81 0.80
CA ARG A 98 -0.59 1.49 -0.40
C ARG A 98 -0.21 2.77 -1.14
N PRO A 99 1.06 2.95 -1.54
CA PRO A 99 1.44 4.08 -2.38
C PRO A 99 1.01 3.89 -3.83
N GLU A 100 0.89 5.00 -4.55
CA GLU A 100 0.85 5.04 -6.00
C GLU A 100 2.29 5.07 -6.54
N PRO A 101 2.66 4.29 -7.58
CA PRO A 101 4.00 4.34 -8.15
C PRO A 101 4.43 5.77 -8.54
N GLY A 102 5.59 6.21 -8.03
CA GLY A 102 6.12 7.55 -8.28
C GLY A 102 5.56 8.64 -7.36
N VAL A 103 4.61 8.30 -6.48
CA VAL A 103 3.96 9.23 -5.55
C VAL A 103 4.13 8.72 -4.12
N ASP A 104 4.83 9.49 -3.28
CA ASP A 104 5.08 9.09 -1.89
C ASP A 104 4.59 10.11 -0.87
N ARG A 105 5.02 11.37 -1.00
CA ARG A 105 4.72 12.43 -0.04
C ARG A 105 4.36 13.73 -0.73
N ASP A 106 3.50 14.50 -0.08
CA ASP A 106 3.24 15.88 -0.48
C ASP A 106 4.31 16.85 0.08
N ARG A 107 4.18 18.13 -0.28
CA ARG A 107 5.05 19.22 0.18
C ARG A 107 5.04 19.44 1.70
N TYR A 108 4.07 18.89 2.43
CA TYR A 108 3.95 19.00 3.88
C TYR A 108 4.49 17.75 4.59
N GLY A 109 5.00 16.78 3.83
CA GLY A 109 5.56 15.54 4.35
C GLY A 109 4.50 14.50 4.73
N ARG A 110 3.22 14.68 4.37
CA ARG A 110 2.19 13.63 4.55
C ARG A 110 2.39 12.54 3.52
N LEU A 111 2.19 11.29 3.91
CA LEU A 111 2.18 10.15 3.00
C LEU A 111 0.94 10.23 2.10
N LEU A 112 1.11 10.10 0.80
CA LEU A 112 0.03 9.99 -0.16
C LEU A 112 -0.31 8.51 -0.37
N ARG A 113 -1.48 8.05 0.09
CA ARG A 113 -1.83 6.62 0.11
C ARG A 113 -3.27 6.35 -0.31
N TYR A 114 -3.46 5.20 -0.95
CA TYR A 114 -4.75 4.51 -0.96
C TYR A 114 -4.96 3.80 0.37
N VAL A 115 -6.21 3.71 0.82
CA VAL A 115 -6.54 3.18 2.15
C VAL A 115 -7.64 2.13 2.04
N THR A 116 -7.33 0.92 2.48
CA THR A 116 -8.27 -0.22 2.56
C THR A 116 -8.58 -0.54 4.02
N LEU A 117 -9.86 -0.61 4.34
CA LEU A 117 -10.38 -0.93 5.66
C LEU A 117 -10.21 -2.42 6.01
N PRO A 118 -10.34 -2.82 7.30
CA PRO A 118 -10.21 -4.22 7.71
C PRO A 118 -11.16 -5.20 7.00
N ASP A 119 -12.31 -4.71 6.56
CA ASP A 119 -13.33 -5.49 5.83
C ASP A 119 -13.09 -5.54 4.32
N GLY A 120 -11.98 -4.98 3.83
CA GLY A 120 -11.59 -4.96 2.43
C GLY A 120 -12.22 -3.83 1.61
N ARG A 121 -13.06 -2.98 2.20
CA ARG A 121 -13.61 -1.82 1.48
C ARG A 121 -12.58 -0.72 1.33
N ASP A 122 -12.69 0.03 0.24
CA ASP A 122 -11.87 1.21 0.00
C ASP A 122 -12.46 2.41 0.75
N PHE A 123 -11.64 3.09 1.56
CA PHE A 123 -12.08 4.22 2.37
C PHE A 123 -12.54 5.41 1.51
N ALA A 124 -11.80 5.74 0.45
CA ALA A 124 -12.12 6.86 -0.42
C ALA A 124 -13.47 6.65 -1.12
N VAL A 125 -13.74 5.43 -1.59
CA VAL A 125 -15.05 5.05 -2.18
C VAL A 125 -16.20 5.31 -1.20
N LEU A 126 -16.04 5.00 0.09
CA LEU A 126 -17.08 5.25 1.10
C LEU A 126 -17.28 6.74 1.41
N MET A 127 -16.24 7.55 1.24
CA MET A 127 -16.29 8.97 1.54
C MET A 127 -16.88 9.77 0.38
N VAL A 128 -16.53 9.47 -0.89
CA VAL A 128 -17.08 10.18 -2.06
C VAL A 128 -18.57 9.92 -2.29
N ALA A 129 -19.12 8.83 -1.75
CA ALA A 129 -20.57 8.60 -1.72
C ALA A 129 -21.33 9.58 -0.79
N ARG A 130 -20.65 10.53 -0.15
CA ARG A 130 -21.23 11.49 0.79
C ARG A 130 -20.97 12.91 0.32
N PRO A 131 -21.93 13.84 0.52
CA PRO A 131 -21.86 15.19 -0.03
C PRO A 131 -20.74 16.06 0.56
N HIS A 132 -20.08 15.63 1.65
CA HIS A 132 -18.99 16.38 2.26
C HIS A 132 -17.60 16.04 1.67
N THR A 133 -17.52 15.10 0.73
CA THR A 133 -16.25 14.71 0.08
C THR A 133 -16.47 14.59 -1.41
N GLY A 134 -15.52 15.09 -2.20
CA GLY A 134 -15.54 14.98 -3.66
C GLY A 134 -14.29 14.30 -4.19
N VAL A 135 -14.30 13.96 -5.47
CA VAL A 135 -13.12 13.47 -6.17
C VAL A 135 -12.08 14.59 -6.32
N TYR A 136 -10.83 14.29 -5.95
CA TYR A 136 -9.71 15.22 -6.08
C TYR A 136 -9.06 15.11 -7.46
N GLU A 137 -8.96 16.24 -8.15
CA GLU A 137 -8.48 16.34 -9.53
C GLU A 137 -6.99 16.71 -9.63
N GLY A 138 -6.25 16.74 -8.52
CA GLY A 138 -4.84 17.17 -8.48
C GLY A 138 -3.81 16.16 -8.99
N GLY A 139 -4.22 15.03 -9.55
CA GLY A 139 -3.36 14.15 -10.36
C GLY A 139 -2.45 13.16 -9.62
N ASP A 140 -2.40 13.18 -8.28
CA ASP A 140 -1.55 12.25 -7.51
C ASP A 140 -2.07 10.80 -7.47
N ALA A 141 -3.37 10.60 -7.72
CA ALA A 141 -3.99 9.29 -7.79
C ALA A 141 -3.98 8.74 -9.23
N SER A 142 -3.89 7.43 -9.38
CA SER A 142 -3.98 6.80 -10.70
C SER A 142 -5.31 7.14 -11.39
N VAL A 143 -5.26 7.34 -12.71
CA VAL A 143 -6.45 7.64 -13.52
C VAL A 143 -7.54 6.58 -13.33
N ALA A 144 -7.17 5.30 -13.31
CA ALA A 144 -8.12 4.20 -13.12
C ALA A 144 -8.83 4.27 -11.76
N TYR A 145 -8.11 4.68 -10.71
CA TYR A 145 -8.69 4.86 -9.39
C TYR A 145 -9.68 6.03 -9.35
N VAL A 146 -9.29 7.16 -9.94
CA VAL A 146 -10.15 8.36 -10.04
C VAL A 146 -11.44 8.05 -10.79
N VAL A 147 -11.38 7.27 -11.88
CA VAL A 147 -12.59 6.78 -12.59
C VAL A 147 -13.51 5.97 -11.67
N GLY A 148 -12.93 5.08 -10.85
CA GLY A 148 -13.69 4.32 -9.86
C GLY A 148 -14.36 5.21 -8.82
N LEU A 149 -13.67 6.24 -8.33
CA LEU A 149 -14.24 7.19 -7.37
C LEU A 149 -15.39 7.99 -7.96
N ARG A 150 -15.26 8.47 -9.21
CA ARG A 150 -16.36 9.18 -9.89
C ARG A 150 -17.60 8.31 -10.10
N ALA A 151 -17.43 7.00 -10.24
CA ALA A 151 -18.56 6.07 -10.34
C ALA A 151 -19.26 5.82 -8.99
N ALA A 152 -18.58 6.10 -7.87
CA ALA A 152 -19.12 6.00 -6.52
C ALA A 152 -19.57 7.35 -5.93
N ASP A 153 -19.33 8.44 -6.65
CA ASP A 153 -19.71 9.79 -6.25
C ASP A 153 -21.21 10.02 -6.52
N ASP A 154 -21.99 10.18 -5.44
CA ASP A 154 -23.45 10.31 -5.48
C ASP A 154 -23.93 11.75 -5.78
N GLY A 155 -23.01 12.72 -5.89
CA GLY A 155 -23.37 14.10 -6.20
C GLY A 155 -22.31 15.13 -5.82
N PRO A 156 -22.50 16.41 -6.19
CA PRO A 156 -21.49 17.42 -5.99
C PRO A 156 -21.13 17.58 -4.50
N ARG A 157 -19.84 17.77 -4.24
CA ARG A 157 -19.35 18.14 -2.91
C ARG A 157 -19.91 19.49 -2.46
N THR A 158 -20.55 19.53 -1.30
CA THR A 158 -21.15 20.72 -0.69
C THR A 158 -20.48 21.06 0.64
N CYS A 159 -19.67 22.13 0.65
CA CYS A 159 -18.94 22.56 1.86
C CYS A 159 -19.48 23.82 2.52
N THR A 160 -20.53 24.40 1.96
CA THR A 160 -21.23 25.51 2.61
C THR A 160 -22.23 24.95 3.62
N ASP A 161 -22.35 25.61 4.76
CA ASP A 161 -23.51 25.50 5.66
C ASP A 161 -24.74 26.08 4.94
N ALA A 162 -25.23 25.40 3.89
CA ALA A 162 -26.54 25.69 3.36
C ALA A 162 -27.55 25.44 4.49
N PRO A 163 -28.65 26.21 4.60
CA PRO A 163 -29.70 25.92 5.56
C PRO A 163 -30.38 24.61 5.14
N THR A 164 -29.86 23.49 5.62
CA THR A 164 -30.40 22.18 5.35
C THR A 164 -31.73 22.09 6.09
N ALA A 165 -32.84 22.10 5.35
CA ALA A 165 -34.07 21.46 5.83
C ALA A 165 -33.66 20.04 6.24
N ALA A 166 -33.65 19.79 7.56
CA ALA A 166 -33.07 18.60 8.14
C ALA A 166 -33.58 17.34 7.41
N PRO A 167 -32.70 16.44 6.92
CA PRO A 167 -33.16 15.15 6.47
C PRO A 167 -33.88 14.48 7.65
N ARG A 168 -35.12 14.06 7.42
CA ARG A 168 -35.93 13.37 8.41
C ARG A 168 -35.15 12.12 8.82
N ALA A 169 -34.57 12.14 10.00
CA ALA A 169 -33.84 11.00 10.54
C ALA A 169 -34.75 9.78 10.48
N THR A 170 -34.38 8.79 9.67
CA THR A 170 -34.91 7.43 9.84
C THR A 170 -34.48 7.00 11.24
N PRO A 171 -35.41 6.68 12.16
CA PRO A 171 -35.04 6.32 13.50
C PRO A 171 -34.12 5.10 13.45
N ALA A 172 -32.93 5.23 14.03
CA ALA A 172 -32.08 4.08 14.33
C ALA A 172 -32.91 3.06 15.13
N PRO A 173 -32.83 1.74 14.84
CA PRO A 173 -33.50 0.74 15.66
C PRO A 173 -33.01 0.89 17.10
N ARG A 174 -33.96 1.14 18.00
CA ARG A 174 -33.71 1.36 19.42
C ARG A 174 -33.02 0.12 19.98
N ALA A 175 -31.76 0.26 20.38
CA ALA A 175 -31.08 -0.79 21.15
C ALA A 175 -31.86 -1.01 22.45
N THR A 176 -32.34 -2.23 22.66
CA THR A 176 -32.93 -2.67 23.91
C THR A 176 -31.88 -2.50 25.02
N PRO A 177 -32.16 -1.78 26.12
CA PRO A 177 -31.21 -1.68 27.22
C PRO A 177 -30.93 -3.05 27.81
N ALA A 178 -29.66 -3.43 27.92
CA ALA A 178 -29.25 -4.56 28.75
C ALA A 178 -29.70 -4.32 30.21
N PRO A 179 -30.25 -5.33 30.91
CA PRO A 179 -30.69 -5.15 32.28
C PRO A 179 -29.50 -4.82 33.20
N ARG A 180 -29.70 -3.82 34.05
CA ARG A 180 -28.74 -3.34 35.04
C ARG A 180 -28.48 -4.44 36.07
N ALA A 181 -27.24 -4.91 36.18
CA ALA A 181 -26.84 -5.81 37.25
C ALA A 181 -26.89 -5.08 38.61
N THR A 182 -27.67 -5.62 39.54
CA THR A 182 -27.73 -5.18 40.94
C THR A 182 -26.41 -5.51 41.65
N PRO A 183 -25.83 -4.62 42.48
CA PRO A 183 -24.66 -4.97 43.29
C PRO A 183 -25.02 -6.02 44.34
N ALA A 184 -24.24 -7.10 44.43
CA ALA A 184 -24.39 -8.13 45.45
C ALA A 184 -24.02 -7.60 46.85
N PRO A 185 -24.70 -8.01 47.93
CA PRO A 185 -24.34 -7.65 49.30
C PRO A 185 -23.02 -8.31 49.73
N ARG A 186 -22.20 -7.56 50.48
CA ARG A 186 -20.94 -8.03 51.07
C ARG A 186 -21.23 -9.03 52.20
N VAL A 187 -21.06 -10.33 51.94
CA VAL A 187 -21.12 -11.39 52.95
C VAL A 187 -19.72 -11.63 53.52
N GLN A 188 -19.59 -11.59 54.85
CA GLN A 188 -18.36 -11.89 55.59
C GLN A 188 -18.02 -13.39 55.53
N PRO A 189 -16.73 -13.78 55.59
CA PRO A 189 -16.33 -15.19 55.54
C PRO A 189 -16.54 -15.91 56.89
N PRO A 190 -17.14 -17.12 56.91
CA PRO A 190 -17.09 -18.00 58.08
C PRO A 190 -15.79 -18.82 58.14
N ARG A 191 -15.42 -19.16 59.37
CA ARG A 191 -14.21 -19.92 59.76
C ARG A 191 -14.33 -21.42 59.40
N THR A 192 -13.21 -21.96 58.89
CA THR A 192 -12.67 -23.34 58.98
C THR A 192 -13.60 -24.53 59.22
N THR A 193 -13.52 -25.54 58.35
CA THR A 193 -12.92 -26.87 58.65
C THR A 193 -12.62 -27.63 57.34
N ALA A 194 -11.51 -28.39 57.34
CA ALA A 194 -11.01 -29.20 56.23
C ALA A 194 -11.78 -30.52 56.04
N PRO A 195 -11.79 -31.08 54.82
CA PRO A 195 -11.32 -32.46 54.66
C PRO A 195 -10.40 -32.73 53.46
N LYS A 196 -9.68 -33.86 53.60
CA LYS A 196 -8.58 -34.50 52.84
C LYS A 196 -9.04 -35.13 51.47
N PRO A 197 -8.14 -35.44 50.50
CA PRO A 197 -8.35 -35.23 49.05
C PRO A 197 -8.68 -36.49 48.24
N ALA A 198 -9.08 -36.29 46.97
CA ALA A 198 -9.01 -37.31 45.93
C ALA A 198 -8.81 -36.74 44.51
N ALA A 199 -7.94 -37.45 43.78
CA ALA A 199 -7.90 -37.68 42.34
C ALA A 199 -7.44 -36.56 41.38
N ALA A 200 -6.23 -36.79 40.87
CA ALA A 200 -5.63 -36.17 39.70
C ALA A 200 -6.25 -36.69 38.39
N ALA A 201 -6.35 -35.82 37.39
CA ALA A 201 -6.35 -36.19 35.97
C ALA A 201 -5.71 -35.07 35.14
N ALA A 202 -4.83 -35.47 34.22
CA ALA A 202 -3.87 -34.65 33.48
C ALA A 202 -4.48 -33.79 32.34
N PRO A 203 -3.78 -32.73 31.88
CA PRO A 203 -4.22 -31.91 30.74
C PRO A 203 -3.94 -32.59 29.38
N PRO A 204 -4.81 -32.44 28.35
CA PRO A 204 -4.48 -32.86 27.00
C PRO A 204 -3.55 -31.86 26.29
N LYS A 205 -2.60 -32.41 25.54
CA LYS A 205 -1.60 -31.74 24.69
C LYS A 205 -2.21 -31.05 23.47
N PRO A 206 -1.52 -30.06 22.86
CA PRO A 206 -1.91 -29.46 21.59
C PRO A 206 -1.60 -30.39 20.41
N SER A 207 -2.59 -30.62 19.54
CA SER A 207 -2.43 -31.35 18.28
C SER A 207 -2.16 -30.39 17.12
N SER A 208 -0.97 -30.54 16.55
CA SER A 208 -0.52 -30.08 15.24
C SER A 208 -1.03 -31.00 14.11
N SER A 209 -1.50 -30.46 12.99
CA SER A 209 -1.40 -31.08 11.64
C SER A 209 -1.97 -30.19 10.51
N PRO A 210 -1.63 -30.45 9.22
CA PRO A 210 -0.88 -29.49 8.41
C PRO A 210 -1.55 -29.09 7.08
N ALA A 211 -0.83 -28.25 6.33
CA ALA A 211 -1.08 -27.84 4.95
C ALA A 211 -1.45 -28.99 4.00
N THR A 212 -2.41 -28.74 3.09
CA THR A 212 -2.49 -29.45 1.81
C THR A 212 -3.11 -28.57 0.71
N ARG A 213 -2.23 -28.17 -0.21
CA ARG A 213 -2.37 -28.06 -1.69
C ARG A 213 -3.74 -27.78 -2.33
N SER A 214 -3.76 -26.71 -3.14
CA SER A 214 -4.65 -26.50 -4.28
C SER A 214 -4.61 -27.62 -5.32
N PRO A 215 -5.63 -27.66 -6.19
CA PRO A 215 -5.38 -27.72 -7.64
C PRO A 215 -6.09 -26.58 -8.41
N GLN A 216 -5.32 -25.91 -9.27
CA GLN A 216 -5.80 -25.11 -10.41
C GLN A 216 -6.42 -26.01 -11.48
N THR A 217 -7.47 -25.55 -12.17
CA THR A 217 -7.45 -25.19 -13.62
C THR A 217 -8.87 -24.94 -14.15
N ALA A 218 -9.09 -23.77 -14.76
CA ALA A 218 -9.98 -23.58 -15.90
C ALA A 218 -9.49 -22.36 -16.70
N ALA A 219 -9.41 -22.52 -18.02
CA ALA A 219 -8.56 -21.77 -18.93
C ALA A 219 -9.15 -20.41 -19.37
N ALA A 220 -8.29 -19.38 -19.43
CA ALA A 220 -8.57 -18.12 -20.12
C ALA A 220 -7.70 -18.01 -21.38
N LYS A 221 -8.33 -17.54 -22.47
CA LYS A 221 -7.82 -17.43 -23.84
C LYS A 221 -6.63 -16.44 -23.93
N PRO A 222 -5.64 -16.64 -24.83
CA PRO A 222 -4.42 -15.81 -24.86
C PRO A 222 -4.71 -14.39 -25.38
N GLN A 223 -4.38 -13.37 -24.60
CA GLN A 223 -4.30 -11.97 -25.07
C GLN A 223 -2.91 -11.72 -25.68
N PRO A 224 -2.80 -11.02 -26.83
CA PRO A 224 -1.51 -10.70 -27.42
C PRO A 224 -0.77 -9.67 -26.59
N LEU A 225 0.49 -9.97 -26.28
CA LEU A 225 1.47 -9.08 -25.68
C LEU A 225 1.88 -8.02 -26.72
N VAL A 226 1.54 -6.75 -26.48
CA VAL A 226 2.16 -5.60 -27.19
C VAL A 226 2.56 -4.53 -26.17
N GLY A 227 3.74 -3.96 -26.40
CA GLY A 227 4.58 -3.29 -25.42
C GLY A 227 4.04 -2.01 -24.79
N SER A 228 4.55 -1.79 -23.57
CA SER A 228 4.50 -0.62 -22.71
C SER A 228 4.57 0.73 -23.43
N GLY A 229 3.51 1.53 -23.34
CA GLY A 229 3.54 2.96 -23.67
C GLY A 229 2.26 3.57 -24.23
N CYS A 230 1.28 2.76 -24.63
CA CYS A 230 0.08 3.26 -25.33
C CYS A 230 -1.11 3.48 -24.38
N HIS A 231 -1.79 4.62 -24.50
CA HIS A 231 -3.06 4.86 -23.82
C HIS A 231 -4.21 4.15 -24.59
N PRO A 232 -5.02 3.28 -23.94
CA PRO A 232 -6.01 2.45 -24.64
C PRO A 232 -7.23 3.22 -25.16
N SER A 233 -7.39 4.49 -24.80
CA SER A 233 -8.54 5.31 -25.19
C SER A 233 -8.37 6.04 -26.52
N TYR A 234 -7.23 5.89 -27.21
CA TYR A 234 -6.91 6.63 -28.43
C TYR A 234 -6.37 5.73 -29.54
N ASP A 235 -6.76 6.02 -30.79
CA ASP A 235 -6.26 5.37 -31.99
C ASP A 235 -5.91 6.41 -33.07
N PRO A 236 -4.65 6.48 -33.55
CA PRO A 236 -3.51 5.59 -33.24
C PRO A 236 -2.95 5.76 -31.81
N CYS A 237 -2.18 4.76 -31.36
CA CYS A 237 -1.57 4.73 -30.01
C CYS A 237 -0.87 6.06 -29.66
N LEU A 238 -1.31 6.67 -28.57
CA LEU A 238 -0.67 7.85 -27.99
C LEU A 238 0.24 7.45 -26.81
N PRO A 239 1.41 8.10 -26.65
CA PRO A 239 2.32 7.87 -25.54
C PRO A 239 1.69 8.27 -24.20
N ASN A 240 1.84 7.43 -23.18
CA ASN A 240 1.43 7.73 -21.82
C ASN A 240 2.36 8.79 -21.20
N GLY A 241 1.89 10.04 -21.11
CA GLY A 241 2.60 11.17 -20.48
C GLY A 241 1.65 12.13 -19.74
N PRO A 242 2.16 13.05 -18.91
CA PRO A 242 1.34 13.91 -18.05
C PRO A 242 0.70 15.12 -18.76
N ASP A 243 1.02 15.37 -20.02
CA ASP A 243 0.51 16.53 -20.76
C ASP A 243 0.74 16.28 -22.26
N LEU A 244 -0.29 15.87 -22.99
CA LEU A 244 -0.19 15.63 -24.43
C LEU A 244 -1.23 16.51 -25.11
N ASP A 245 -0.78 17.58 -25.76
CA ASP A 245 -1.63 18.53 -26.46
C ASP A 245 -1.71 18.22 -27.96
N CYS A 246 -2.76 18.70 -28.61
CA CYS A 246 -2.93 18.57 -30.07
C CYS A 246 -1.77 19.15 -30.90
N LYS A 247 -1.04 20.12 -30.32
CA LYS A 247 0.14 20.72 -30.96
C LYS A 247 1.33 19.74 -31.04
N ASP A 248 1.43 18.81 -30.09
CA ASP A 248 2.51 17.81 -30.04
C ASP A 248 2.19 16.57 -30.87
N ILE A 249 0.89 16.30 -31.08
CA ILE A 249 0.40 15.17 -31.87
C ILE A 249 0.44 15.49 -33.38
N GLY A 250 -0.01 16.69 -33.77
CA GLY A 250 0.07 17.17 -35.16
C GLY A 250 -0.82 16.42 -36.17
N HIS A 251 -1.74 15.58 -35.70
CA HIS A 251 -2.72 14.85 -36.51
C HIS A 251 -3.99 14.52 -35.70
N PRO A 252 -5.15 14.31 -36.34
CA PRO A 252 -6.36 13.91 -35.64
C PRO A 252 -6.21 12.50 -35.05
N VAL A 253 -6.92 12.26 -33.94
CA VAL A 253 -6.87 11.00 -33.19
C VAL A 253 -8.28 10.56 -32.84
N ARG A 254 -8.62 9.29 -33.03
CA ARG A 254 -9.93 8.77 -32.65
C ARG A 254 -9.96 8.49 -31.15
N VAL A 255 -10.94 9.04 -30.46
CA VAL A 255 -11.18 8.81 -29.04
C VAL A 255 -12.13 7.61 -28.90
N ILE A 256 -11.58 6.46 -28.50
CA ILE A 256 -12.31 5.18 -28.36
C ILE A 256 -12.76 4.97 -26.91
N GLY A 257 -12.07 5.58 -25.94
CA GLY A 257 -12.37 5.50 -24.51
C GLY A 257 -12.50 6.87 -23.87
N PRO A 258 -12.35 7.01 -22.54
CA PRO A 258 -12.40 8.33 -21.89
C PRO A 258 -11.30 9.27 -22.41
N ASP A 259 -11.67 10.51 -22.73
CA ASP A 259 -10.79 11.57 -23.21
C ASP A 259 -9.96 12.20 -22.06
N SER A 260 -9.03 11.42 -21.50
CA SER A 260 -8.12 11.83 -20.43
C SER A 260 -7.21 13.02 -20.79
N TYR A 261 -6.96 13.27 -22.08
CA TYR A 261 -6.08 14.33 -22.59
C TYR A 261 -6.88 15.53 -23.11
N ARG A 262 -8.22 15.47 -23.06
CA ARG A 262 -9.13 16.54 -23.51
C ARG A 262 -8.89 16.94 -24.97
N LEU A 263 -8.54 15.97 -25.81
CA LEU A 263 -8.26 16.18 -27.23
C LEU A 263 -9.55 16.39 -28.03
N ASP A 264 -10.67 15.86 -27.54
CA ASP A 264 -12.02 15.88 -28.13
C ASP A 264 -12.94 16.75 -27.27
N ALA A 265 -12.83 18.08 -27.48
CA ALA A 265 -13.52 19.06 -26.65
C ALA A 265 -15.04 19.11 -26.90
N ASP A 266 -15.48 18.79 -28.11
CA ASP A 266 -16.86 18.80 -28.56
C ASP A 266 -17.55 17.42 -28.47
N LYS A 267 -16.77 16.37 -28.19
CA LYS A 267 -17.19 14.99 -27.87
C LYS A 267 -17.78 14.24 -29.05
N ASP A 268 -17.27 14.49 -30.24
CA ASP A 268 -17.71 13.84 -31.46
C ASP A 268 -17.00 12.49 -31.72
N GLY A 269 -16.00 12.16 -30.89
CA GLY A 269 -15.18 10.96 -30.98
C GLY A 269 -13.86 11.17 -31.74
N ILE A 270 -13.55 12.39 -32.17
CA ILE A 270 -12.33 12.78 -32.88
C ILE A 270 -11.63 13.90 -32.10
N GLY A 271 -10.44 13.62 -31.61
CA GLY A 271 -9.58 14.62 -30.98
C GLY A 271 -8.62 15.28 -31.97
N CYS A 272 -8.24 16.52 -31.68
CA CYS A 272 -7.25 17.29 -32.45
C CYS A 272 -7.59 17.55 -33.91
N GLU A 273 -8.83 17.97 -34.16
CA GLU A 273 -9.30 18.54 -35.43
C GLU A 273 -8.74 19.94 -35.76
#